data_AF-A0A6G8DG17-F1
#
_entry.id   AF-A0A6G8DG17-F1
#
_cell.length_a   1.000
_cell.length_b   1.000
_cell.length_c   1.000
_cell.angle_alpha   90.00
_cell.angle_beta   90.00
_cell.angle_gamma   90.00
#
_symmetry.space_group_name_H-M   'P 1'
#
loop_
_entity.id
_entity.type
_entity.pdbx_description
1 polymer ?
#
loop_
_entity_poly.entity_id
_entity_poly.type
_entity_poly.pdbx_seq_one_letter_code
_entity_poly.pdbx_strand_id
1 'polypeptide(L)'
;MKRFILILHLFFCVSCTSDYDESLGNGYFFVATNKNNHYIVKNDRMIVGSNVSKYKMFGIYTVGYREKPTKPDTNVGSSEKYGYFILNISDGLLVEGLSKDAYLRKIEQFGIAEARVLSK
;
A
#
# COMPACT_ATOMS: atom_id res chain seq x y z
N MET A 1 -35.34 38.77 -14.89
CA MET A 1 -35.02 37.62 -14.03
C MET A 1 -34.23 36.56 -14.81
N LYS A 2 -32.96 36.82 -15.18
CA LYS A 2 -32.14 35.95 -16.06
C LYS A 2 -30.65 35.91 -15.66
N ARG A 3 -30.31 36.17 -14.40
CA ARG A 3 -28.92 36.31 -13.95
C ARG A 3 -28.48 35.32 -12.86
N PHE A 4 -29.29 34.32 -12.53
CA PHE A 4 -29.00 33.37 -11.43
C PHE A 4 -28.46 32.01 -11.87
N ILE A 5 -28.19 31.78 -13.16
CA ILE A 5 -27.78 30.45 -13.68
C ILE A 5 -26.24 30.28 -13.72
N LEU A 6 -25.45 31.32 -13.42
CA LEU A 6 -23.99 31.27 -13.66
C LEU A 6 -23.11 30.84 -12.47
N ILE A 7 -23.69 30.60 -11.28
CA ILE A 7 -22.90 30.30 -10.07
C ILE A 7 -22.82 28.78 -9.78
N LEU A 8 -23.69 27.96 -10.37
CA LEU A 8 -23.71 26.51 -10.11
C LEU A 8 -22.64 25.71 -10.88
N HIS A 9 -21.85 26.35 -11.75
CA HIS A 9 -20.80 25.68 -12.53
C HIS A 9 -19.42 25.70 -11.87
N LEU A 10 -19.27 26.30 -10.68
CA LEU A 10 -17.97 26.48 -10.03
C LEU A 10 -17.64 25.45 -8.93
N PHE A 11 -18.48 24.43 -8.74
CA PHE A 11 -18.27 23.40 -7.70
C PHE A 11 -17.67 22.07 -8.18
N PHE A 12 -17.32 21.93 -9.47
CA PHE A 12 -16.86 20.65 -10.03
C PHE A 12 -15.34 20.50 -10.22
N CYS A 13 -14.51 21.41 -9.70
CA CYS A 13 -13.07 21.43 -9.99
C CYS A 13 -12.15 21.36 -8.76
N VAL A 14 -12.49 20.60 -7.72
CA VAL A 14 -11.54 20.37 -6.61
C VAL A 14 -11.57 18.92 -6.15
N SER A 15 -10.86 18.04 -6.85
CA SER A 15 -10.31 16.79 -6.30
C SER A 15 -9.30 16.21 -7.28
N CYS A 16 -8.14 16.85 -7.37
CA CYS A 16 -6.95 16.23 -7.94
C CYS A 16 -5.90 16.15 -6.83
N THR A 17 -6.11 15.25 -5.88
CA THR A 17 -5.08 14.83 -4.94
C THR A 17 -5.03 13.31 -4.99
N SER A 18 -3.97 12.78 -5.61
CA SER A 18 -3.64 11.35 -5.60
C SER A 18 -3.09 10.89 -4.26
N ASP A 19 -2.85 11.85 -3.36
CA ASP A 19 -2.10 11.64 -2.15
C ASP A 19 -3.08 11.37 -1.03
N TYR A 20 -2.97 10.19 -0.44
CA TYR A 20 -3.81 9.79 0.68
C TYR A 20 -3.04 8.84 1.59
N ASP A 21 -3.37 8.96 2.87
CA ASP A 21 -2.85 8.11 3.93
C ASP A 21 -4.02 7.28 4.47
N GLU A 22 -3.88 5.96 4.43
CA GLU A 22 -4.83 5.02 5.00
C GLU A 22 -4.23 4.36 6.23
N SER A 23 -4.89 4.50 7.38
CA SER A 23 -4.44 3.86 8.62
C SER A 23 -4.60 2.36 8.53
N LEU A 24 -3.50 1.64 8.80
CA LEU A 24 -3.48 0.18 8.94
C LEU A 24 -3.55 -0.26 10.40
N GLY A 25 -3.67 0.68 11.36
CA GLY A 25 -3.64 0.41 12.79
C GLY A 25 -2.22 0.38 13.38
N ASN A 26 -2.11 0.46 14.71
CA ASN A 26 -0.84 0.44 15.46
C ASN A 26 0.23 1.45 14.97
N GLY A 27 -0.22 2.62 14.48
CA GLY A 27 0.64 3.67 13.95
C GLY A 27 1.21 3.38 12.56
N TYR A 28 0.74 2.33 11.88
CA TYR A 28 1.07 2.04 10.49
C TYR A 28 0.13 2.77 9.55
N PHE A 29 0.69 3.31 8.47
CA PHE A 29 -0.06 3.99 7.41
C PHE A 29 0.39 3.48 6.05
N PHE A 30 -0.57 3.18 5.19
CA PHE A 30 -0.35 3.08 3.75
C PHE A 30 -0.39 4.49 3.18
N VAL A 31 0.67 4.89 2.49
CA VAL A 31 0.84 6.24 1.96
C VAL A 31 0.96 6.15 0.44
N ALA A 32 0.12 6.91 -0.25
CA ALA A 32 0.24 7.16 -1.68
C ALA A 32 0.72 8.60 -1.88
N THR A 33 1.83 8.79 -2.62
CA THR A 33 2.37 10.14 -2.94
C THR A 33 2.27 10.49 -4.43
N ASN A 34 1.93 9.49 -5.25
CA ASN A 34 1.53 9.61 -6.63
C ASN A 34 1.01 8.23 -7.07
N LYS A 35 0.54 8.12 -8.32
CA LYS A 35 0.00 6.88 -8.90
C LYS A 35 0.90 5.65 -8.78
N ASN A 36 2.21 5.83 -8.69
CA ASN A 36 3.18 4.74 -8.71
C ASN A 36 3.93 4.57 -7.38
N ASN A 37 3.98 5.61 -6.54
CA ASN A 37 4.74 5.59 -5.30
C ASN A 37 3.81 5.41 -4.10
N HIS A 38 3.52 4.14 -3.84
CA HIS A 38 2.79 3.67 -2.67
C HIS A 38 3.72 2.87 -1.75
N TYR A 39 3.66 3.11 -0.45
CA TYR A 39 4.52 2.45 0.55
C TYR A 39 3.81 2.38 1.91
N ILE A 40 4.39 1.64 2.87
CA ILE A 40 3.87 1.58 4.25
C ILE A 40 4.89 2.19 5.20
N VAL A 41 4.43 3.11 6.05
CA VAL A 41 5.25 3.76 7.09
C VAL A 41 4.77 3.46 8.50
N LYS A 42 5.66 3.65 9.47
CA LYS A 42 5.34 3.76 10.90
C LYS A 42 6.27 4.80 11.52
N ASN A 43 5.71 5.80 12.21
CA ASN A 43 6.48 6.87 12.86
C ASN A 43 7.53 7.50 11.91
N ASP A 44 7.10 7.93 10.72
CA ASP A 44 7.93 8.55 9.67
C ASP A 44 9.04 7.66 9.10
N ARG A 45 9.05 6.36 9.43
CA ARG A 45 9.99 5.37 8.87
C ARG A 45 9.27 4.49 7.88
N MET A 46 9.85 4.35 6.69
CA MET A 46 9.39 3.38 5.69
C MET A 46 9.62 1.97 6.20
N ILE A 47 8.53 1.21 6.32
CA ILE A 47 8.53 -0.19 6.74
C ILE A 47 8.48 -1.07 5.50
N VAL A 48 7.53 -0.83 4.60
CA VAL A 48 7.44 -1.52 3.31
C VAL A 48 7.82 -0.54 2.23
N GLY A 49 8.79 -0.93 1.41
CA GLY A 49 9.31 -0.10 0.33
C GLY A 49 8.27 0.29 -0.72
N SER A 50 8.61 1.27 -1.54
CA SER A 50 7.80 1.77 -2.65
C SER A 50 7.27 0.69 -3.61
N ASN A 51 6.28 1.11 -4.40
CA ASN A 51 5.56 0.36 -5.42
C ASN A 51 4.70 -0.78 -4.88
N VAL A 52 4.03 -0.58 -3.75
CA VAL A 52 2.97 -1.47 -3.30
C VAL A 52 1.79 -1.36 -4.28
N SER A 53 1.58 -2.40 -5.11
CA SER A 53 0.52 -2.39 -6.13
C SER A 53 -0.80 -2.96 -5.62
N LYS A 54 -0.73 -3.82 -4.60
CA LYS A 54 -1.90 -4.38 -3.92
C LYS A 54 -1.56 -4.70 -2.47
N TYR A 55 -2.52 -4.50 -1.59
CA TYR A 55 -2.43 -4.94 -0.21
C TYR A 55 -3.82 -5.27 0.35
N LYS A 56 -3.86 -6.01 1.45
CA LYS A 56 -5.07 -6.28 2.22
C LYS A 56 -4.71 -6.61 3.67
N MET A 57 -5.60 -6.24 4.58
CA MET A 57 -5.48 -6.55 6.00
C MET A 57 -6.25 -7.82 6.38
N PHE A 58 -5.65 -8.62 7.26
CA PHE A 58 -6.21 -9.83 7.89
C PHE A 58 -5.83 -9.84 9.37
N GLY A 59 -6.72 -9.30 10.21
CA GLY A 59 -6.43 -9.10 11.63
C GLY A 59 -5.20 -8.22 11.83
N ILE A 60 -4.16 -8.77 12.47
CA ILE A 60 -2.88 -8.09 12.73
C ILE A 60 -1.88 -8.20 11.57
N TYR A 61 -2.28 -8.78 10.44
CA TYR A 61 -1.39 -8.93 9.29
C TYR A 61 -1.81 -8.02 8.15
N THR A 62 -0.87 -7.25 7.62
CA THR A 62 -0.99 -6.61 6.32
C THR A 62 -0.18 -7.41 5.32
N VAL A 63 -0.82 -7.89 4.27
CA VAL A 63 -0.17 -8.64 3.20
C VAL A 63 -0.31 -7.89 1.90
N GLY A 64 0.63 -8.03 0.99
CA GLY A 64 0.57 -7.34 -0.28
C GLY A 64 1.63 -7.77 -1.26
N TYR A 65 1.77 -6.99 -2.32
CA TYR A 65 2.73 -7.22 -3.39
C TYR A 65 3.37 -5.91 -3.83
N ARG A 66 4.69 -5.97 -4.02
CA ARG A 66 5.50 -4.88 -4.54
C ARG A 66 5.97 -5.20 -5.94
N GLU A 67 5.72 -4.27 -6.85
CA GLU A 67 6.17 -4.38 -8.24
C GLU A 67 7.57 -3.80 -8.40
N LYS A 68 8.41 -4.51 -9.15
CA LYS A 68 9.68 -3.96 -9.59
C LYS A 68 9.38 -2.80 -10.54
N PRO A 69 9.83 -1.57 -10.24
CA PRO A 69 9.57 -0.44 -11.11
C PRO A 69 10.28 -0.63 -12.44
N THR A 70 9.64 -0.18 -13.52
CA THR A 70 10.31 -0.01 -14.81
C THR A 70 11.28 1.16 -14.79
N LYS A 71 10.98 2.19 -13.97
CA LYS A 71 11.83 3.36 -13.70
C LYS A 71 11.91 3.56 -12.18
N PRO A 72 12.96 3.11 -11.50
CA PRO A 72 13.08 3.27 -10.06
C PRO A 72 13.14 4.75 -9.71
N ASP A 73 12.30 5.17 -8.77
CA ASP A 73 12.43 6.48 -8.16
C ASP A 73 13.66 6.47 -7.24
N THR A 74 14.75 7.05 -7.75
CA THR A 74 16.04 7.10 -7.04
C THR A 74 16.00 7.92 -5.75
N ASN A 75 14.94 8.71 -5.54
CA ASN A 75 14.75 9.48 -4.31
C ASN A 75 14.19 8.64 -3.16
N VAL A 76 13.68 7.44 -3.45
CA VAL A 76 13.12 6.55 -2.45
C VAL A 76 14.14 5.47 -2.15
N GLY A 77 14.79 5.54 -0.98
CA GLY A 77 15.77 4.57 -0.47
C GLY A 77 15.18 3.19 -0.12
N SER A 78 14.33 2.69 -1.01
CA SER A 78 13.49 1.51 -0.87
C SER A 78 14.30 0.22 -1.07
N SER A 79 14.00 -0.83 -0.31
CA SER A 79 14.63 -2.14 -0.51
C SER A 79 14.27 -2.71 -1.89
N GLU A 80 15.21 -3.38 -2.56
CA GLU A 80 14.93 -4.06 -3.84
C GLU A 80 14.22 -5.42 -3.69
N LYS A 81 13.65 -5.69 -2.51
CA LYS A 81 12.94 -6.95 -2.20
C LYS A 81 11.52 -6.93 -2.75
N TYR A 82 11.40 -6.89 -4.07
CA TYR A 82 10.12 -6.94 -4.79
C TYR A 82 9.49 -8.32 -4.73
N GLY A 83 8.16 -8.38 -4.84
CA GLY A 83 7.38 -9.60 -4.65
C GLY A 83 6.35 -9.45 -3.54
N TYR A 84 5.86 -10.57 -3.04
CA TYR A 84 4.89 -10.57 -1.95
C TYR A 84 5.55 -10.18 -0.63
N PHE A 85 4.77 -9.54 0.24
CA PHE A 85 5.16 -9.26 1.62
C PHE A 85 4.07 -9.61 2.61
N ILE A 86 4.49 -9.83 3.85
CA ILE A 86 3.66 -10.07 5.03
C ILE A 86 4.24 -9.22 6.15
N LEU A 87 3.44 -8.29 6.66
CA LEU A 87 3.76 -7.41 7.76
C LEU A 87 2.84 -7.72 8.94
N ASN A 88 3.38 -8.11 10.08
CA ASN A 88 2.65 -8.14 11.33
C ASN A 88 2.69 -6.74 11.97
N ILE A 89 1.53 -6.09 12.10
CA ILE A 89 1.42 -4.73 12.64
C ILE A 89 1.47 -4.69 14.17
N SER A 90 1.43 -5.82 14.87
CA SER A 90 1.54 -5.84 16.33
C SER A 90 3.00 -5.74 16.80
N ASP A 91 3.90 -6.51 16.20
CA ASP A 91 5.32 -6.60 16.57
C ASP A 91 6.27 -5.98 15.51
N GLY A 92 5.76 -5.67 14.32
CA GLY A 92 6.54 -5.11 13.22
C GLY A 92 7.35 -6.12 12.41
N LEU A 93 7.12 -7.43 12.57
CA LEU A 93 7.76 -8.44 11.75
C LEU A 93 7.38 -8.26 10.27
N LEU A 94 8.39 -8.01 9.43
CA LEU A 94 8.24 -7.92 7.99
C LEU A 94 8.96 -9.07 7.29
N VAL A 95 8.22 -9.81 6.47
CA VAL A 95 8.76 -10.76 5.50
C VAL A 95 8.45 -10.22 4.11
N GLU A 96 9.46 -9.89 3.32
CA GLU A 96 9.30 -9.30 1.99
C GLU A 96 10.19 -9.98 0.95
N GLY A 97 9.95 -9.68 -0.33
CA GLY A 97 10.69 -10.31 -1.44
C GLY A 97 10.25 -11.74 -1.74
N LEU A 98 9.03 -12.13 -1.33
CA LEU A 98 8.57 -13.50 -1.47
C LEU A 98 8.09 -13.79 -2.90
N SER A 99 8.48 -14.95 -3.42
CA SER A 99 7.81 -15.55 -4.57
C SER A 99 6.38 -15.96 -4.21
N LYS A 100 5.53 -16.20 -5.21
CA LYS A 100 4.15 -16.66 -4.99
C LYS A 100 4.09 -17.91 -4.12
N ASP A 101 4.92 -18.92 -4.41
CA ASP A 101 4.92 -20.18 -3.65
C ASP A 101 5.41 -19.99 -2.21
N ALA A 102 6.43 -19.15 -2.00
CA ALA A 102 6.92 -18.84 -0.66
C ALA A 102 5.88 -18.06 0.16
N TYR A 103 5.16 -17.13 -0.47
CA TYR A 103 4.04 -16.42 0.12
C TYR A 103 2.94 -17.37 0.55
N LEU A 104 2.49 -18.28 -0.34
CA LEU A 104 1.44 -19.25 -0.05
C LEU A 104 1.79 -20.13 1.15
N ARG A 105 3.03 -20.62 1.23
CA ARG A 105 3.50 -21.39 2.40
C ARG A 105 3.52 -20.53 3.67
N LYS A 106 3.94 -19.27 3.57
CA LYS A 106 4.05 -18.39 4.74
C LYS A 106 2.68 -18.00 5.31
N ILE A 107 1.69 -17.70 4.48
CA ILE A 107 0.34 -17.39 4.96
C ILE A 107 -0.34 -18.60 5.62
N GLU A 108 -0.03 -19.82 5.17
CA GLU A 108 -0.44 -21.04 5.87
C GLU A 108 0.23 -21.17 7.23
N GLN A 109 1.56 -20.95 7.31
CA GLN A 109 2.32 -21.00 8.56
C GLN A 109 1.83 -19.96 9.59
N PHE A 110 1.39 -18.78 9.14
CA PHE A 110 0.87 -17.73 10.00
C PHE A 110 -0.63 -17.87 10.30
N GLY A 111 -1.31 -18.88 9.74
CA GLY A 111 -2.74 -19.11 10.00
C GLY A 111 -3.67 -18.09 9.33
N ILE A 112 -3.24 -17.44 8.26
CA ILE A 112 -4.01 -16.43 7.48
C ILE A 112 -4.30 -16.93 6.06
N ALA A 113 -4.84 -18.14 5.93
CA ALA A 113 -5.04 -18.81 4.63
C ALA A 113 -6.02 -18.08 3.70
N GLU A 114 -6.92 -17.26 4.23
CA GLU A 114 -7.82 -16.37 3.49
C GLU A 114 -7.06 -15.33 2.64
N ALA A 115 -5.80 -15.03 2.98
CA ALA A 115 -4.92 -14.15 2.23
C ALA A 115 -4.52 -14.71 0.84
N ARG A 116 -4.85 -15.97 0.53
CA ARG A 116 -4.68 -16.56 -0.81
C ARG A 116 -5.35 -15.77 -1.92
N VAL A 117 -6.43 -15.03 -1.62
CA VAL A 117 -7.15 -14.21 -2.60
C VAL A 117 -6.26 -13.17 -3.28
N LEU A 118 -5.21 -12.68 -2.61
CA LEU A 118 -4.25 -11.73 -3.19
C LEU A 118 -3.32 -12.34 -4.24
N SER A 119 -3.26 -13.67 -4.32
CA SER A 119 -2.39 -14.41 -5.25
C SER A 119 -3.10 -14.89 -6.52
N LYS A 120 -4.42 -14.72 -6.58
CA LYS A 120 -5.23 -14.93 -7.79
C LYS A 120 -5.01 -13.78 -8.75
#